data_AF-A0A418R372-F1
#
_entry.id   AF-A0A418R372-F1
#
_cell.length_a   1.000
_cell.length_b   1.000
_cell.length_c   1.000
_cell.angle_alpha   90.00
_cell.angle_beta   90.00
_cell.angle_gamma   90.00
#
_symmetry.space_group_name_H-M   'P 1'
#
loop_
_entity.id
_entity.type
_entity.pdbx_description
1 polymer ?
#
loop_
_entity_poly.entity_id
_entity_poly.type
_entity_poly.pdbx_seq_one_letter_code
_entity_poly.pdbx_strand_id
1 'polypeptide(L)'
;MLLLTGLTACTAVSERAPSERALSACSPALLRSTLSKDWYNTLVPKDADGFETYKLQGTFQMGMTTGFQLTPDSTYIIHSFGPADEPLTIRGSWHTVAGCPPIVLTTTTELGTQQLRLEVVDASTLKVRFEDQQ
;
A
#
# COMPACT_ATOMS: atom_id res chain seq x y z
N MET A 1 15.35 53.89 -29.42
CA MET A 1 15.15 54.06 -27.97
C MET A 1 14.07 53.08 -27.56
N LEU A 2 14.41 52.15 -26.67
CA LEU A 2 13.61 51.00 -26.23
C LEU A 2 12.30 51.42 -25.53
N LEU A 3 11.28 50.56 -25.62
CA LEU A 3 10.56 50.03 -24.45
C LEU A 3 9.76 48.77 -24.82
N LEU A 4 10.25 47.62 -24.34
CA LEU A 4 9.55 46.35 -24.28
C LEU A 4 8.47 46.42 -23.19
N THR A 5 7.28 45.85 -23.43
CA THR A 5 6.45 45.27 -22.36
C THR A 5 5.89 43.94 -22.86
N GLY A 6 6.45 42.86 -22.32
CA GLY A 6 5.94 41.51 -22.50
C GLY A 6 4.80 41.24 -21.53
N LEU A 7 3.66 40.77 -22.03
CA LEU A 7 2.68 40.06 -21.22
C LEU A 7 3.03 38.57 -21.28
N THR A 8 3.56 38.08 -20.16
CA THR A 8 3.72 36.65 -19.86
C THR A 8 2.33 36.04 -19.72
N ALA A 9 1.91 35.27 -20.72
CA ALA A 9 0.79 34.35 -20.57
C ALA A 9 1.28 33.14 -19.76
N CYS A 10 0.90 33.07 -18.47
CA CYS A 10 1.07 31.87 -17.69
C CYS A 10 0.18 30.77 -18.30
N THR A 11 0.79 29.83 -19.00
CA THR A 11 0.19 28.55 -19.34
C THR A 11 -0.21 27.86 -18.04
N ALA A 12 -1.51 27.74 -17.78
CA ALA A 12 -2.04 26.88 -16.75
C ALA A 12 -1.59 25.44 -17.08
N VAL A 13 -0.61 24.94 -16.35
CA VAL A 13 -0.29 23.52 -16.31
C VAL A 13 -1.53 22.87 -15.72
N SER A 14 -2.28 22.15 -16.57
CA SER A 14 -3.33 21.26 -16.10
C SER A 14 -2.63 20.11 -15.42
N GLU A 15 -2.47 20.21 -14.09
CA GLU A 15 -2.11 19.11 -13.21
C GLU A 15 -3.10 17.98 -13.48
N ARG A 16 -2.66 17.00 -14.29
CA ARG A 16 -3.38 15.74 -14.43
C ARG A 16 -3.36 15.09 -13.05
N ALA A 17 -4.52 15.06 -12.40
CA ALA A 17 -4.74 14.22 -11.23
C ALA A 17 -4.27 12.78 -11.56
N PRO A 18 -3.24 12.25 -10.88
CA PRO A 18 -2.85 10.87 -11.07
C PRO A 18 -3.73 10.03 -10.14
N SER A 19 -4.91 9.59 -10.60
CA SER A 19 -5.70 8.65 -9.78
C SER A 19 -6.52 7.63 -10.55
N GLU A 20 -7.02 7.91 -11.76
CA GLU A 20 -8.01 6.98 -12.37
C GLU A 20 -7.45 6.05 -13.47
N ARG A 21 -6.25 6.30 -14.00
CA ARG A 21 -5.72 5.51 -15.14
C ARG A 21 -4.97 4.22 -14.80
N ALA A 22 -4.69 3.94 -13.52
CA ALA A 22 -3.89 2.77 -13.13
C ALA A 22 -4.72 1.49 -12.85
N LEU A 23 -6.06 1.56 -12.88
CA LEU A 23 -6.93 0.41 -12.53
C LEU A 23 -7.37 -0.44 -13.73
N SER A 24 -6.75 -0.26 -14.90
CA SER A 24 -7.18 -0.94 -16.11
C SER A 24 -6.78 -2.43 -16.11
N ALA A 25 -7.80 -3.27 -15.91
CA ALA A 25 -7.96 -4.62 -16.42
C ALA A 25 -7.52 -5.84 -15.58
N CYS A 26 -7.28 -5.67 -14.27
CA CYS A 26 -7.28 -6.82 -13.36
C CYS A 26 -7.91 -6.49 -12.01
N SER A 27 -8.84 -7.35 -11.60
CA SER A 27 -9.91 -7.16 -10.60
C SER A 27 -9.72 -6.03 -9.57
N PRO A 28 -10.23 -4.82 -9.88
CA PRO A 28 -10.36 -3.74 -8.90
C PRO A 28 -11.14 -4.18 -7.65
N ALA A 29 -12.01 -5.18 -7.78
CA ALA A 29 -12.76 -5.78 -6.69
C ALA A 29 -11.87 -6.47 -5.64
N LEU A 30 -10.80 -7.15 -6.05
CA LEU A 30 -9.90 -7.83 -5.12
C LEU A 30 -9.08 -6.81 -4.32
N LEU A 31 -8.52 -5.80 -4.99
CA LEU A 31 -7.85 -4.71 -4.30
C LEU A 31 -8.81 -3.96 -3.36
N ARG A 32 -10.04 -3.66 -3.81
CA ARG A 32 -11.07 -3.04 -2.95
C ARG A 32 -11.38 -3.87 -1.71
N SER A 33 -11.30 -5.19 -1.80
CA SER A 33 -11.52 -6.09 -0.67
C SER A 33 -10.41 -6.03 0.39
N THR A 34 -9.24 -5.46 0.07
CA THR A 34 -8.12 -5.26 1.01
C THR A 34 -8.05 -3.85 1.58
N LEU A 35 -8.69 -2.86 0.95
CA LEU A 35 -8.67 -1.47 1.39
C LEU A 35 -9.41 -1.25 2.71
N SER A 36 -8.99 -0.24 3.48
CA SER A 36 -9.59 0.20 4.74
C SER A 36 -9.74 -0.92 5.78
N LYS A 37 -8.85 -1.91 5.72
CA LYS A 37 -8.77 -3.03 6.65
C LYS A 37 -7.39 -3.07 7.28
N ASP A 38 -7.36 -3.35 8.58
CA ASP A 38 -6.11 -3.54 9.32
C ASP A 38 -5.71 -5.01 9.26
N TRP A 39 -4.62 -5.27 8.54
CA TRP A 39 -4.06 -6.60 8.32
C TRP A 39 -2.86 -6.81 9.23
N TYR A 40 -2.85 -7.89 10.01
CA TYR A 40 -1.77 -8.20 10.97
C TYR A 40 -1.07 -9.49 10.63
N ASN A 41 0.27 -9.47 10.70
CA ASN A 41 1.11 -10.63 10.48
C ASN A 41 0.86 -11.68 11.58
N THR A 42 0.66 -12.93 11.15
CA THR A 42 0.33 -14.04 12.06
C THR A 42 1.56 -14.75 12.64
N LEU A 43 2.78 -14.28 12.38
CA LEU A 43 4.07 -14.91 12.72
C LEU A 43 4.22 -16.38 12.34
N VAL A 44 3.29 -16.92 11.56
CA VAL A 44 3.42 -18.24 10.98
C VAL A 44 4.60 -18.20 10.00
N PRO A 45 5.46 -19.23 9.97
CA PRO A 45 6.53 -19.30 8.99
C PRO A 45 6.04 -19.05 7.58
N LYS A 46 6.87 -18.40 6.77
CA LYS A 46 6.58 -18.15 5.36
C LYS A 46 6.30 -19.47 4.64
N ASP A 47 5.42 -19.44 3.65
CA ASP A 47 5.23 -20.59 2.78
C ASP A 47 6.43 -20.79 1.83
N ALA A 48 6.38 -21.85 1.04
CA ALA A 48 7.45 -22.20 0.10
C ALA A 48 7.74 -21.10 -0.94
N ASP A 49 6.76 -20.23 -1.21
CA ASP A 49 6.86 -19.12 -2.16
C ASP A 49 7.28 -17.80 -1.48
N GLY A 50 7.55 -17.83 -0.18
CA GLY A 50 8.03 -16.70 0.61
C GLY A 50 6.93 -15.76 1.09
N PHE A 51 5.66 -16.15 1.02
CA PHE A 51 4.55 -15.35 1.53
C PHE A 51 4.37 -15.51 3.04
N GLU A 52 4.13 -14.39 3.69
CA GLU A 52 3.70 -14.28 5.07
C GLU A 52 2.17 -14.26 5.13
N THR A 53 1.59 -14.89 6.15
CA THR A 53 0.13 -14.88 6.35
C THR A 53 -0.28 -13.70 7.23
N TYR A 54 -1.21 -12.90 6.72
CA TYR A 54 -1.85 -11.78 7.39
C TYR A 54 -3.33 -12.08 7.64
N LYS A 55 -3.82 -11.69 8.82
CA LYS A 55 -5.23 -11.83 9.22
C LYS A 55 -5.84 -10.47 9.50
N LEU A 56 -7.13 -10.34 9.21
CA LEU A 56 -7.91 -9.15 9.55
C LEU A 56 -7.96 -8.98 11.08
N GLN A 57 -7.81 -7.76 11.57
CA GLN A 57 -7.96 -7.44 12.99
C GLN A 57 -9.25 -8.03 13.58
N GLY A 58 -9.17 -8.63 14.76
CA GLY A 58 -10.29 -9.24 15.45
C GLY A 58 -10.66 -10.65 14.97
N THR A 59 -10.04 -11.17 13.91
CA THR A 59 -10.29 -12.54 13.39
C THR A 59 -9.26 -13.58 13.86
N PHE A 60 -8.26 -13.16 14.63
CA PHE A 60 -7.17 -14.02 15.09
C PHE A 60 -6.70 -13.61 16.48
N GLN A 61 -6.32 -14.59 17.30
CA GLN A 61 -5.81 -14.40 18.65
C GLN A 61 -4.31 -14.68 18.69
N MET A 62 -3.48 -13.67 18.45
CA MET A 62 -2.06 -13.71 18.80
C MET A 62 -1.57 -12.35 19.29
N GLY A 63 -0.43 -12.38 19.99
CA GLY A 63 0.25 -11.21 20.52
C GLY A 63 0.60 -10.19 19.44
N MET A 64 0.73 -8.95 19.88
CA MET A 64 1.02 -7.76 19.10
C MET A 64 2.33 -7.87 18.30
N THR A 65 2.26 -7.71 16.97
CA THR A 65 3.39 -7.94 16.05
C THR A 65 3.57 -6.75 15.10
N THR A 66 3.19 -6.87 13.84
CA THR A 66 3.24 -5.80 12.86
C THR A 66 2.10 -5.99 11.87
N GLY A 67 1.56 -4.89 11.37
CA GLY A 67 0.44 -4.88 10.46
C GLY A 67 0.47 -3.68 9.53
N PHE A 68 -0.50 -3.62 8.62
CA PHE A 68 -0.67 -2.49 7.74
C PHE A 68 -2.11 -2.27 7.31
N GLN A 69 -2.37 -1.08 6.78
CA GLN A 69 -3.60 -0.70 6.12
C GLN A 69 -3.27 -0.01 4.79
N LEU A 70 -4.04 -0.35 3.76
CA LEU A 70 -4.09 0.38 2.50
C LEU A 70 -5.42 1.15 2.44
N THR A 71 -5.37 2.43 2.16
CA THR A 71 -6.58 3.28 2.10
C THR A 71 -6.91 3.69 0.65
N PRO A 72 -8.18 3.94 0.29
CA PRO A 72 -8.56 4.32 -1.07
C PRO A 72 -7.92 5.61 -1.61
N ASP A 73 -7.48 6.50 -0.73
CA ASP A 73 -6.77 7.75 -1.04
C ASP A 73 -5.25 7.54 -1.24
N SER A 74 -4.82 6.30 -1.47
CA SER A 74 -3.43 5.93 -1.68
C SER A 74 -2.53 6.11 -0.46
N THR A 75 -3.08 6.24 0.76
CA THR A 75 -2.30 6.24 2.01
C THR A 75 -1.99 4.81 2.45
N TYR A 76 -0.71 4.53 2.72
CA TYR A 76 -0.23 3.28 3.32
C TYR A 76 0.12 3.54 4.78
N ILE A 77 -0.35 2.68 5.68
CA ILE A 77 -0.14 2.82 7.12
C ILE A 77 0.49 1.54 7.63
N ILE A 78 1.62 1.63 8.31
CA ILE A 78 2.26 0.52 9.02
C ILE A 78 1.92 0.65 10.50
N HIS A 79 1.47 -0.44 11.11
CA HIS A 79 1.30 -0.57 12.55
C HIS A 79 2.42 -1.46 13.09
N SER A 80 3.19 -0.97 14.06
CA SER A 80 4.12 -1.79 14.83
C SER A 80 3.75 -1.70 16.30
N PHE A 81 3.60 -2.87 16.94
CA PHE A 81 3.35 -2.95 18.36
C PHE A 81 4.52 -3.69 19.02
N GLY A 82 5.32 -2.97 19.81
CA GLY A 82 6.41 -3.55 20.60
C GLY A 82 5.90 -4.21 21.90
N PRO A 83 6.77 -4.99 22.59
CA PRO A 83 6.43 -5.65 23.86
C PRO A 83 6.26 -4.67 25.04
N ALA A 84 6.69 -3.41 24.91
CA ALA A 84 6.43 -2.32 25.85
C ALA A 84 6.48 -0.99 25.08
N ASP A 85 5.49 -0.13 25.33
CA ASP A 85 5.40 1.30 25.02
C ASP A 85 5.19 1.74 23.54
N GLU A 86 3.90 2.05 23.31
CA GLU A 86 3.28 2.83 22.24
C GLU A 86 3.20 2.25 20.82
N PRO A 87 2.00 2.30 20.18
CA PRO A 87 1.84 1.89 18.78
C PRO A 87 2.60 2.85 17.86
N LEU A 88 3.62 2.35 17.18
CA LEU A 88 4.29 3.11 16.13
C LEU A 88 3.44 3.03 14.85
N THR A 89 3.01 4.19 14.38
CA THR A 89 2.26 4.32 13.12
C THR A 89 3.10 5.10 12.11
N ILE A 90 3.59 4.41 11.08
CA ILE A 90 4.32 5.04 9.97
C ILE A 90 3.38 5.21 8.80
N ARG A 91 3.33 6.41 8.23
CA ARG A 91 2.49 6.72 7.07
C ARG A 91 3.35 6.84 5.82
N GLY A 92 2.75 6.46 4.71
CA GLY A 92 3.35 6.49 3.40
C GLY A 92 2.30 6.53 2.31
N SER A 93 2.74 6.30 1.08
CA SER A 93 1.87 6.17 -0.08
C SER A 93 1.95 4.76 -0.66
N TRP A 94 0.92 4.38 -1.41
CA TRP A 94 0.94 3.18 -2.23
C TRP A 94 0.39 3.45 -3.63
N HIS A 95 0.84 2.67 -4.60
CA HIS A 95 0.20 2.60 -5.91
C HIS A 95 0.30 1.19 -6.48
N THR A 96 -0.69 0.79 -7.28
CA THR A 96 -0.69 -0.49 -7.96
C THR A 96 0.28 -0.49 -9.14
N VAL A 97 1.11 -1.53 -9.22
CA VAL A 97 1.98 -1.82 -10.37
C VAL A 97 1.28 -2.81 -11.31
N ALA A 98 0.64 -3.85 -10.74
CA ALA A 98 -0.16 -4.81 -11.47
C ALA A 98 -1.39 -5.22 -10.64
N GLY A 99 -2.59 -5.11 -11.22
CA GLY A 99 -3.86 -5.43 -10.54
C GLY A 99 -4.26 -6.91 -10.59
N CYS A 100 -3.47 -7.76 -11.26
CA CYS A 100 -3.78 -9.19 -11.42
C CYS A 100 -3.18 -9.97 -10.25
N PRO A 101 -3.87 -10.98 -9.68
CA PRO A 101 -3.28 -11.82 -8.64
C PRO A 101 -1.95 -12.44 -9.11
N PRO A 102 -0.89 -12.36 -8.29
CA PRO A 102 -0.81 -11.59 -7.04
C PRO A 102 -0.81 -10.08 -7.32
N ILE A 103 -1.66 -9.31 -6.63
CA ILE A 103 -1.71 -7.85 -6.78
C ILE A 103 -0.33 -7.31 -6.40
N VAL A 104 0.33 -6.63 -7.33
CA VAL A 104 1.64 -6.02 -7.09
C VAL A 104 1.44 -4.55 -6.85
N LEU A 105 1.95 -4.06 -5.74
CA LEU A 105 1.93 -2.64 -5.39
C LEU A 105 3.29 -2.19 -4.90
N THR A 106 3.56 -0.91 -5.08
CA THR A 106 4.72 -0.24 -4.50
C THR A 106 4.24 0.57 -3.31
N THR A 107 4.90 0.45 -2.16
CA THR A 107 4.70 1.33 -1.02
C THR A 107 5.93 2.17 -0.78
N THR A 108 5.74 3.44 -0.41
CA THR A 108 6.82 4.36 -0.05
C THR A 108 6.53 4.95 1.32
N THR A 109 7.48 4.84 2.24
CA THR A 109 7.43 5.42 3.58
C THR A 109 8.74 6.14 3.89
N GLU A 110 8.86 6.73 5.08
CA GLU A 110 10.16 7.24 5.57
C GLU A 110 11.22 6.15 5.76
N LEU A 111 10.83 4.87 5.84
CA LEU A 111 11.75 3.72 5.90
C LEU A 111 12.27 3.29 4.53
N GLY A 112 11.69 3.81 3.44
CA GLY A 112 12.06 3.47 2.07
C GLY A 112 10.89 3.03 1.20
N THR A 113 11.25 2.57 0.00
CA THR A 113 10.32 2.06 -1.01
C THR A 113 10.49 0.55 -1.15
N GLN A 114 9.38 -0.17 -1.18
CA GLN A 114 9.33 -1.63 -1.27
C GLN A 114 8.18 -2.06 -2.18
N GLN A 115 8.31 -3.23 -2.81
CA GLN A 115 7.21 -3.87 -3.52
C GLN A 115 6.53 -4.90 -2.62
N LEU A 116 5.20 -4.95 -2.69
CA LEU A 116 4.38 -5.96 -2.03
C LEU A 116 3.62 -6.74 -3.09
N ARG A 117 3.63 -8.05 -2.96
CA ARG A 117 2.73 -8.96 -3.65
C ARG A 117 1.65 -9.40 -2.68
N LEU A 118 0.39 -9.21 -3.07
CA LEU A 118 -0.77 -9.58 -2.27
C LEU A 118 -1.57 -10.69 -2.94
N GLU A 119 -1.88 -11.74 -2.19
CA GLU A 119 -2.85 -12.75 -2.58
C GLU A 119 -4.01 -12.77 -1.58
N VAL A 120 -5.19 -12.38 -2.04
CA VAL A 120 -6.42 -12.45 -1.24
C VAL A 120 -6.87 -13.90 -1.20
N VAL A 121 -6.77 -14.52 -0.03
CA VAL A 121 -7.23 -15.90 0.19
C VAL A 121 -8.73 -15.90 0.49
N ASP A 122 -9.16 -15.04 1.42
CA ASP A 122 -10.57 -14.82 1.77
C ASP A 122 -10.78 -13.44 2.41
N ALA A 123 -12.00 -13.14 2.87
CA ALA A 123 -12.36 -11.84 3.43
C ALA A 123 -11.56 -11.42 4.69
N SER A 124 -10.95 -12.40 5.37
CA SER A 124 -10.20 -12.29 6.62
C SER A 124 -8.74 -12.74 6.52
N THR A 125 -8.31 -13.28 5.37
CA THR A 125 -6.97 -13.83 5.17
C THR A 125 -6.31 -13.26 3.92
N LEU A 126 -5.10 -12.74 4.10
CA LEU A 126 -4.24 -12.20 3.05
C LEU A 126 -2.88 -12.87 3.12
N LYS A 127 -2.31 -13.25 1.98
CA LYS A 127 -0.89 -13.59 1.90
C LYS A 127 -0.13 -12.40 1.34
N VAL A 128 0.99 -12.06 1.97
CA VAL A 128 1.80 -10.90 1.61
C VAL A 128 3.25 -11.33 1.46
N ARG A 129 3.86 -10.96 0.33
CA ARG A 129 5.31 -11.12 0.13
C ARG A 129 5.91 -9.75 -0.09
N PHE A 130 6.93 -9.44 0.71
CA PHE A 130 7.75 -8.25 0.59
C PHE A 130 8.91 -8.54 -0.37
N GLU A 131 9.13 -7.62 -1.31
CA GLU A 131 10.23 -7.68 -2.26
C GLU A 131 11.11 -6.43 -2.08
N ASP A 132 12.39 -6.66 -1.78
CA ASP A 132 13.39 -5.60 -1.80
C ASP A 132 13.56 -5.13 -3.25
N GLN A 133 13.50 -3.82 -3.46
CA GLN A 133 13.92 -3.22 -4.72
C GLN A 133 15.45 -3.31 -4.78
N GLN A 134 16.00 -4.25 -5.56
CA GLN A 134 17.45 -4.32 -5.84
C GLN A 134 17.93 -3.09 -6.61
#